data_AF-A0A9W7HL73-F1
#
_entry.id   AF-A0A9W7HL73-F1
#
_cell.length_a   1.000
_cell.length_b   1.000
_cell.length_c   1.000
_cell.angle_alpha   90.00
_cell.angle_beta   90.00
_cell.angle_gamma   90.00
#
_symmetry.space_group_name_H-M   'P 1'
#
loop_
_entity.id
_entity.type
_entity.pdbx_description
1 polymer ?
#
loop_
_entity_poly.entity_id
_entity_poly.type
_entity_poly.pdbx_seq_one_letter_code
_entity_poly.pdbx_strand_id
1 'polypeptide(L)'
;MKSSTGTSSPKLYGSVEKKPLASKTEQNGSTMKEKQEKSSMLSGKRPLDKGNSSDQSSAKKPKISDTPTAMKSTQVAVKVEKQEKSSMLSGNVECIPPNKLKLRSFDFLGKDSIQYVNTVEVELPVYKAIGQFRTGKSSSDDLFDKLDTSKLNAHLKELMPGLTAKVFRTYNASITLDEMLNKETKDGDVAEKVVIYQRANKEVAIICNHQRSISKSHSAQMSRLIEKITELKGVLKELKIDLDRAKKGNPPLKDADGKQKRNLTPEAIEKKITQTNAKIEKMERDMQTKEDLQTVALGTSKINYLDPRITVAWCKRHKVPIEKIFNKSLLAKFAWAMDVDPDFRF
;
A
#
# COMPACT_ATOMS: atom_id res chain seq x y z
N MET A 1 34.39 50.29 39.65
CA MET A 1 34.18 50.75 38.26
C MET A 1 32.76 51.29 38.12
N LYS A 2 32.63 52.51 37.55
CA LYS A 2 31.47 53.17 36.87
C LYS A 2 30.01 52.99 37.38
N SER A 3 29.25 54.06 37.16
CA SER A 3 27.97 54.38 37.79
C SER A 3 26.78 54.39 36.82
N SER A 4 25.60 54.04 37.36
CA SER A 4 24.26 54.63 37.16
C SER A 4 23.63 54.90 35.75
N THR A 5 22.30 54.70 35.73
CA THR A 5 21.24 55.38 34.93
C THR A 5 21.13 55.19 33.41
N GLY A 6 19.93 54.75 32.97
CA GLY A 6 19.07 55.62 32.16
C GLY A 6 18.73 55.24 30.71
N THR A 7 17.51 54.73 30.52
CA THR A 7 16.51 55.21 29.53
C THR A 7 16.67 54.92 28.01
N SER A 8 15.49 54.77 27.38
CA SER A 8 15.13 55.05 25.96
C SER A 8 15.03 53.90 24.95
N SER A 9 13.98 53.99 24.12
CA SER A 9 13.83 53.37 22.80
C SER A 9 13.84 54.48 21.75
N PRO A 10 14.24 54.22 20.49
CA PRO A 10 13.17 54.16 19.48
C PRO A 10 13.40 53.20 18.29
N LYS A 11 12.32 53.09 17.50
CA LYS A 11 12.11 52.39 16.21
C LYS A 11 13.28 52.48 15.21
N LEU A 12 13.45 51.42 14.42
CA LEU A 12 13.64 51.33 12.94
C LEU A 12 13.88 49.84 12.60
N TYR A 13 13.52 49.24 11.46
CA TYR A 13 12.77 49.63 10.25
C TYR A 13 11.81 48.45 9.88
N GLY A 14 10.95 48.56 8.86
CA GLY A 14 10.26 47.40 8.26
C GLY A 14 10.16 47.52 6.72
N SER A 15 10.24 46.40 5.99
CA SER A 15 9.99 46.40 4.53
C SER A 15 9.50 45.05 3.98
N VAL A 16 8.19 45.00 3.72
CA VAL A 16 7.51 44.32 2.59
C VAL A 16 7.90 42.88 2.25
N GLU A 17 7.15 41.90 2.78
CA GLU A 17 6.94 40.62 2.10
C GLU A 17 6.12 40.83 0.81
N LYS A 18 6.71 40.54 -0.35
CA LYS A 18 5.95 40.44 -1.61
C LYS A 18 5.25 39.08 -1.69
N LYS A 19 3.92 39.07 -1.61
CA LYS A 19 3.10 37.93 -2.08
C LYS A 19 3.26 37.76 -3.60
N PRO A 20 3.62 36.57 -4.11
CA PRO A 20 3.35 36.20 -5.50
C PRO A 20 1.89 35.72 -5.64
N LEU A 21 1.28 36.07 -6.78
CA LEU A 21 -0.06 35.62 -7.17
C LEU A 21 -0.06 34.12 -7.52
N ALA A 22 -1.23 33.49 -7.47
CA ALA A 22 -1.39 32.06 -7.70
C ALA A 22 -1.00 31.63 -9.13
N SER A 23 -0.12 30.62 -9.24
CA SER A 23 0.05 29.81 -10.44
C SER A 23 -0.74 28.51 -10.30
N LYS A 24 -1.53 28.15 -11.33
CA LYS A 24 -2.16 26.84 -11.42
C LYS A 24 -1.07 25.80 -11.70
N THR A 25 -0.89 24.84 -10.81
CA THR A 25 -0.01 23.68 -11.07
C THR A 25 -0.82 22.59 -11.77
N GLU A 26 -0.48 22.32 -13.03
CA GLU A 26 -1.02 21.18 -13.77
C GLU A 26 -0.53 19.88 -13.14
N GLN A 27 -1.45 18.92 -12.96
CA GLN A 27 -1.08 17.58 -12.54
C GLN A 27 -0.65 16.78 -13.77
N ASN A 28 0.57 16.23 -13.74
CA ASN A 28 1.06 15.33 -14.80
C ASN A 28 0.28 14.00 -14.79
N GLY A 29 -0.89 14.01 -15.42
CA GLY A 29 -1.58 12.85 -15.96
C GLY A 29 -1.78 13.09 -17.46
N SER A 30 -1.24 12.19 -18.29
CA SER A 30 -1.31 12.33 -19.74
C SER A 30 -2.76 12.31 -20.23
N THR A 31 -3.23 13.43 -20.77
CA THR A 31 -4.49 13.52 -21.50
C THR A 31 -4.20 13.48 -23.00
N MET A 32 -4.20 12.28 -23.59
CA MET A 32 -4.33 12.17 -25.04
C MET A 32 -5.81 12.30 -25.44
N LYS A 33 -6.16 13.45 -26.01
CA LYS A 33 -7.29 13.62 -26.93
C LYS A 33 -6.91 14.69 -27.94
N GLU A 34 -6.41 14.27 -29.11
CA GLU A 34 -6.26 15.19 -30.24
C GLU A 34 -7.47 15.10 -31.18
N LYS A 35 -7.98 16.29 -31.51
CA LYS A 35 -8.75 16.69 -32.70
C LYS A 35 -9.62 15.65 -33.44
N GLN A 36 -10.91 15.98 -33.48
CA GLN A 36 -11.62 16.09 -34.76
C GLN A 36 -12.28 17.47 -34.84
N GLU A 37 -12.10 18.16 -35.98
CA GLU A 37 -12.73 19.45 -36.24
C GLU A 37 -14.06 19.31 -37.01
N LYS A 38 -15.03 20.12 -36.60
CA LYS A 38 -16.12 20.76 -37.38
C LYS A 38 -16.69 20.05 -38.62
N SER A 39 -17.91 19.53 -38.45
CA SER A 39 -19.10 19.82 -39.30
C SER A 39 -20.32 19.30 -38.51
N SER A 40 -21.51 19.91 -38.44
CA SER A 40 -22.24 20.79 -39.35
C SER A 40 -23.25 21.67 -38.59
N MET A 41 -23.98 22.56 -39.29
CA MET A 41 -24.99 23.46 -38.73
C MET A 41 -26.43 22.92 -38.83
N LEU A 42 -27.27 23.36 -37.88
CA LEU A 42 -28.71 23.68 -38.00
C LEU A 42 -29.73 22.59 -38.43
N SER A 43 -30.57 22.18 -37.47
CA SER A 43 -32.07 22.07 -37.51
C SER A 43 -32.55 20.96 -36.53
N GLY A 44 -33.74 21.00 -35.93
CA GLY A 44 -34.77 22.05 -35.88
C GLY A 44 -35.89 21.74 -34.86
N LYS A 45 -36.64 22.78 -34.48
CA LYS A 45 -38.02 22.82 -33.93
C LYS A 45 -38.49 21.84 -32.83
N ARG A 46 -38.96 22.43 -31.72
CA ARG A 46 -39.88 21.88 -30.70
C ARG A 46 -41.33 21.82 -31.25
N PRO A 47 -42.23 20.96 -30.74
CA PRO A 47 -43.23 21.39 -29.73
C PRO A 47 -43.32 20.40 -28.54
N LEU A 48 -43.48 20.81 -27.28
CA LEU A 48 -44.69 21.36 -26.61
C LEU A 48 -45.85 20.37 -26.52
N ASP A 49 -46.13 19.93 -25.28
CA ASP A 49 -47.48 19.57 -24.81
C ASP A 49 -47.67 20.08 -23.37
N LYS A 50 -48.93 20.30 -22.96
CA LYS A 50 -49.36 20.84 -21.66
C LYS A 50 -50.45 19.96 -21.05
N GLY A 51 -50.28 19.55 -19.79
CA GLY A 51 -51.35 18.99 -18.96
C GLY A 51 -51.22 19.50 -17.54
N ASN A 52 -52.28 20.11 -16.99
CA ASN A 52 -52.25 20.81 -15.70
C ASN A 52 -53.59 20.62 -14.97
N SER A 53 -53.58 20.12 -13.73
CA SER A 53 -54.69 20.26 -12.78
C SER A 53 -54.20 20.16 -11.33
N SER A 54 -54.83 20.90 -10.44
CA SER A 54 -54.48 21.07 -9.02
C SER A 54 -55.14 20.02 -8.11
N ASP A 55 -54.66 19.90 -6.87
CA ASP A 55 -55.44 20.43 -5.72
C ASP A 55 -54.64 20.50 -4.40
N GLN A 56 -55.19 21.26 -3.45
CA GLN A 56 -54.59 21.68 -2.17
C GLN A 56 -54.70 20.55 -1.11
N SER A 57 -54.02 20.52 0.05
CA SER A 57 -53.26 21.51 0.83
C SER A 57 -52.07 20.78 1.53
N SER A 58 -51.38 21.19 2.61
CA SER A 58 -51.56 22.23 3.63
C SER A 58 -50.21 22.66 4.25
N ALA A 59 -50.20 23.68 5.12
CA ALA A 59 -48.97 24.28 5.65
C ALA A 59 -48.55 23.80 7.06
N LYS A 60 -47.22 23.75 7.28
CA LYS A 60 -46.55 24.20 8.53
C LYS A 60 -45.03 24.33 8.32
N LYS A 61 -44.50 25.56 8.33
CA LYS A 61 -43.07 25.84 8.56
C LYS A 61 -42.76 25.77 10.07
N PRO A 62 -41.50 25.55 10.46
CA PRO A 62 -40.83 26.67 11.13
C PRO A 62 -39.38 26.97 10.68
N LYS A 63 -39.00 28.18 11.07
CA LYS A 63 -37.76 28.98 10.96
C LYS A 63 -36.40 28.29 10.71
N ILE A 64 -35.59 29.04 9.96
CA ILE A 64 -34.14 28.96 9.85
C ILE A 64 -33.51 29.74 11.01
N SER A 65 -32.61 29.11 11.76
CA SER A 65 -31.43 29.74 12.38
C SER A 65 -30.51 28.63 12.91
N ASP A 66 -29.28 28.53 12.39
CA ASP A 66 -28.05 28.60 13.19
C ASP A 66 -26.80 28.18 12.40
N THR A 67 -25.81 29.08 12.43
CA THR A 67 -24.37 28.98 12.14
C THR A 67 -23.81 27.75 11.39
N PRO A 68 -23.10 27.93 10.25
CA PRO A 68 -22.26 26.89 9.68
C PRO A 68 -21.01 26.70 10.55
N THR A 69 -20.89 25.56 11.22
CA THR A 69 -19.63 25.18 11.89
C THR A 69 -18.53 25.04 10.84
N ALA A 70 -17.52 25.91 10.91
CA ALA A 70 -16.41 25.91 9.97
C ALA A 70 -15.60 24.60 10.07
N MET A 71 -15.88 23.64 9.18
CA MET A 71 -15.02 22.48 9.01
C MET A 71 -13.65 22.95 8.53
N LYS A 72 -12.66 22.86 9.43
CA LYS A 72 -11.25 23.05 9.09
C LYS A 72 -10.84 21.94 8.12
N SER A 73 -10.98 22.24 6.82
CA SER A 73 -10.40 21.44 5.75
C SER A 73 -8.88 21.57 5.84
N THR A 74 -8.25 20.72 6.65
CA THR A 74 -6.80 20.58 6.74
C THR A 74 -6.29 20.13 5.36
N GLN A 75 -5.88 21.11 4.54
CA GLN A 75 -5.13 20.82 3.32
C GLN A 75 -3.86 20.10 3.74
N VAL A 76 -3.80 18.79 3.45
CA VAL A 76 -2.57 18.02 3.63
C VAL A 76 -1.57 18.52 2.61
N ALA A 77 -0.71 19.43 3.04
CA ALA A 77 0.38 19.94 2.22
C ALA A 77 1.20 18.75 1.70
N VAL A 78 1.24 18.60 0.38
CA VAL A 78 2.11 17.61 -0.27
C VAL A 78 3.54 18.07 0.03
N LYS A 79 4.17 17.41 1.01
CA LYS A 79 5.55 17.70 1.42
C LYS A 79 6.44 17.43 0.21
N VAL A 80 6.88 18.49 -0.45
CA VAL A 80 7.87 18.42 -1.53
C VAL A 80 9.15 17.87 -0.92
N GLU A 81 9.46 16.63 -1.25
CA GLU A 81 10.69 15.97 -0.84
C GLU A 81 11.87 16.69 -1.50
N LYS A 82 12.77 17.24 -0.69
CA LYS A 82 14.12 17.56 -1.17
C LYS A 82 14.76 16.25 -1.59
N GLN A 83 15.01 16.08 -2.88
CA GLN A 83 15.91 15.03 -3.35
C GLN A 83 17.33 15.40 -2.94
N GLU A 84 17.84 14.77 -1.88
CA GLU A 84 19.28 14.72 -1.66
C GLU A 84 19.93 13.96 -2.83
N LYS A 85 21.15 14.37 -3.22
CA LYS A 85 21.88 13.72 -4.30
C LYS A 85 22.35 12.34 -3.83
N SER A 86 21.57 11.33 -4.18
CA SER A 86 21.83 9.92 -3.92
C SER A 86 22.45 9.26 -5.16
N SER A 87 23.78 9.25 -5.25
CA SER A 87 24.54 8.62 -6.34
C SER A 87 25.10 7.26 -5.95
N MET A 88 25.13 6.30 -6.89
CA MET A 88 25.56 4.93 -6.59
C MET A 88 27.09 4.82 -6.66
N LEU A 89 27.72 4.46 -5.56
CA LEU A 89 29.18 4.40 -5.42
C LEU A 89 29.74 3.05 -5.84
N SER A 90 31.02 3.01 -6.22
CA SER A 90 31.75 1.79 -6.61
C SER A 90 31.79 0.73 -5.50
N GLY A 91 31.79 1.16 -4.23
CA GLY A 91 31.68 0.29 -3.05
C GLY A 91 30.30 -0.35 -2.84
N ASN A 92 29.24 0.18 -3.47
CA ASN A 92 27.89 -0.39 -3.39
C ASN A 92 27.72 -1.66 -4.24
N VAL A 93 28.70 -2.04 -5.07
CA VAL A 93 28.61 -3.17 -5.99
C VAL A 93 29.77 -4.14 -5.79
N GLU A 94 29.46 -5.43 -5.69
CA GLU A 94 30.42 -6.54 -5.58
C GLU A 94 30.19 -7.50 -6.75
N CYS A 95 31.20 -7.69 -7.59
CA CYS A 95 31.14 -8.60 -8.75
C CYS A 95 31.50 -10.02 -8.29
N ILE A 96 30.53 -10.94 -8.35
CA ILE A 96 30.68 -12.34 -7.97
C ILE A 96 30.70 -13.18 -9.26
N PRO A 97 31.82 -13.89 -9.56
CA PRO A 97 31.89 -14.77 -10.73
C PRO A 97 30.82 -15.88 -10.70
N PRO A 98 30.34 -16.37 -11.87
CA PRO A 98 30.74 -15.94 -13.21
C PRO A 98 30.00 -14.70 -13.74
N ASN A 99 28.80 -14.40 -13.23
CA ASN A 99 27.88 -13.41 -13.81
C ASN A 99 26.93 -12.74 -12.79
N LYS A 100 27.28 -12.70 -11.50
CA LYS A 100 26.42 -12.18 -10.43
C LYS A 100 26.91 -10.83 -9.89
N LEU A 101 25.98 -9.91 -9.67
CA LEU A 101 26.25 -8.62 -9.04
C LEU A 101 25.51 -8.54 -7.70
N LYS A 102 26.26 -8.34 -6.63
CA LYS A 102 25.73 -8.11 -5.28
C LYS A 102 25.72 -6.62 -4.99
N LEU A 103 24.54 -6.05 -5.04
CA LEU A 103 24.23 -4.65 -4.80
C LEU A 103 23.97 -4.44 -3.30
N ARG A 104 24.58 -3.42 -2.71
CA ARG A 104 24.48 -3.06 -1.29
C ARG A 104 24.51 -1.54 -1.11
N SER A 105 23.36 -0.92 -0.89
CA SER A 105 23.31 0.49 -0.49
C SER A 105 23.54 0.60 1.02
N PHE A 106 24.80 0.65 1.45
CA PHE A 106 25.15 0.81 2.87
C PHE A 106 24.89 2.22 3.40
N ASP A 107 25.18 3.26 2.59
CA ASP A 107 24.99 4.67 2.96
C ASP A 107 24.07 5.39 1.97
N PHE A 108 22.84 4.88 1.85
CA PHE A 108 21.76 5.67 1.26
C PHE A 108 20.77 6.07 2.36
N LEU A 109 20.77 7.38 2.65
CA LEU A 109 19.53 8.14 2.81
C LEU A 109 18.70 8.04 1.51
N GLY A 110 18.22 6.83 1.19
CA GLY A 110 16.96 6.72 0.49
C GLY A 110 15.88 7.40 1.33
N LYS A 111 14.71 7.65 0.74
CA LYS A 111 13.58 8.37 1.37
C LYS A 111 13.40 8.16 2.89
N ASP A 112 13.59 6.93 3.37
CA ASP A 112 13.46 6.54 4.78
C ASP A 112 14.69 5.77 5.35
N SER A 113 15.90 5.95 4.77
CA SER A 113 17.15 5.23 5.14
C SER A 113 17.08 3.69 5.15
N ILE A 114 16.32 3.11 4.22
CA ILE A 114 16.13 1.66 4.10
C ILE A 114 17.28 1.04 3.30
N GLN A 115 17.96 0.06 3.89
CA GLN A 115 19.02 -0.70 3.22
C GLN A 115 18.46 -1.53 2.06
N TYR A 116 19.06 -1.41 0.87
CA TYR A 116 18.86 -2.34 -0.24
C TYR A 116 20.06 -3.27 -0.34
N VAL A 117 19.81 -4.58 -0.20
CA VAL A 117 20.77 -5.65 -0.46
C VAL A 117 20.12 -6.63 -1.43
N ASN A 118 20.74 -6.87 -2.58
CA ASN A 118 20.24 -7.84 -3.55
C ASN A 118 21.41 -8.45 -4.34
N THR A 119 21.35 -9.75 -4.62
CA THR A 119 22.31 -10.44 -5.49
C THR A 119 21.58 -10.86 -6.76
N VAL A 120 21.89 -10.20 -7.86
CA VAL A 120 21.20 -10.38 -9.14
C VAL A 120 22.15 -11.05 -10.13
N GLU A 121 21.67 -12.08 -10.80
CA GLU A 121 22.35 -12.65 -11.96
C GLU A 121 22.08 -11.77 -13.18
N VAL A 122 23.14 -11.37 -13.88
CA VAL A 122 23.05 -10.42 -15.01
C VAL A 122 23.72 -10.99 -16.25
N GLU A 123 23.39 -10.43 -17.41
CA GLU A 123 24.04 -10.80 -18.65
C GLU A 123 25.54 -10.47 -18.62
N LEU A 124 26.35 -11.29 -19.30
CA LEU A 124 27.81 -11.14 -19.36
C LEU A 124 28.29 -9.75 -19.84
N PRO A 125 27.63 -9.05 -20.79
CA PRO A 125 28.00 -7.67 -21.15
C PRO A 125 27.83 -6.70 -19.98
N VAL A 126 26.74 -6.82 -19.21
CA VAL A 126 26.47 -5.98 -18.03
C VAL A 126 27.49 -6.26 -16.93
N TYR A 127 27.78 -7.53 -16.64
CA TYR A 127 28.80 -7.91 -15.66
C TYR A 127 30.18 -7.33 -16.02
N LYS A 128 30.59 -7.43 -17.29
CA LYS A 128 31.86 -6.88 -17.80
C LYS A 128 31.90 -5.36 -17.71
N ALA A 129 30.84 -4.66 -18.14
CA ALA A 129 30.75 -3.21 -18.08
C ALA A 129 30.83 -2.68 -16.65
N ILE A 130 30.11 -3.30 -15.70
CA ILE A 130 30.16 -2.95 -14.28
C ILE A 130 31.55 -3.19 -13.69
N GLY A 131 32.24 -4.28 -14.07
CA GLY A 131 33.65 -4.49 -13.71
C GLY A 131 34.58 -3.40 -14.23
N GLN A 132 34.40 -2.97 -15.47
CA GLN A 132 35.16 -1.86 -16.07
C GLN A 132 34.90 -0.53 -15.35
N PHE A 133 33.63 -0.20 -15.03
CA PHE A 133 33.27 1.03 -14.33
C PHE A 133 33.83 1.14 -12.91
N ARG A 134 34.23 0.01 -12.28
CA ARG A 134 34.90 -0.03 -10.97
C ARG A 134 36.42 0.03 -11.06
N THR A 135 37.00 -0.19 -12.24
CA THR A 135 38.45 -0.27 -12.42
C THR A 135 39.09 1.10 -12.19
N GLY A 136 40.06 1.17 -11.28
CA GLY A 136 40.76 2.41 -10.92
C GLY A 136 39.98 3.36 -9.99
N LYS A 137 38.82 2.94 -9.45
CA LYS A 137 38.01 3.75 -8.52
C LYS A 137 38.13 3.29 -7.08
N SER A 138 38.06 4.26 -6.15
CA SER A 138 37.91 4.02 -4.71
C SER A 138 36.51 3.47 -4.39
N SER A 139 36.30 2.97 -3.17
CA SER A 139 34.96 2.56 -2.70
C SER A 139 33.95 3.72 -2.63
N SER A 140 34.43 4.94 -2.49
CA SER A 140 33.63 6.16 -2.26
C SER A 140 33.37 6.95 -3.54
N ASP A 141 33.93 6.53 -4.67
CA ASP A 141 33.75 7.21 -5.96
C ASP A 141 32.44 6.77 -6.63
N ASP A 142 31.81 7.66 -7.38
CA ASP A 142 30.62 7.34 -8.19
C ASP A 142 30.92 6.21 -9.19
N LEU A 143 30.09 5.16 -9.18
CA LEU A 143 30.19 4.08 -10.17
C LEU A 143 29.96 4.61 -11.59
N PHE A 144 29.02 5.55 -11.75
CA PHE A 144 28.66 6.16 -13.02
C PHE A 144 29.04 7.65 -13.07
N ASP A 145 30.33 7.95 -12.88
CA ASP A 145 30.94 9.30 -12.89
C ASP A 145 30.54 10.19 -14.09
N LYS A 146 30.19 9.59 -15.24
CA LYS A 146 29.81 10.33 -16.46
C LYS A 146 28.29 10.51 -16.63
N LEU A 147 27.48 9.79 -15.86
CA LEU A 147 26.02 9.76 -15.97
C LEU A 147 25.36 10.45 -14.78
N ASP A 148 24.34 11.25 -15.04
CA ASP A 148 23.51 11.86 -14.02
C ASP A 148 22.03 11.70 -14.36
N THR A 149 21.15 11.98 -13.38
CA THR A 149 19.70 11.86 -13.55
C THR A 149 19.12 12.83 -14.57
N SER A 150 19.80 13.94 -14.87
CA SER A 150 19.33 14.90 -15.88
C SER A 150 19.59 14.36 -17.28
N LYS A 151 20.81 13.87 -17.57
CA LYS A 151 21.16 13.18 -18.82
C LYS A 151 20.27 11.96 -19.07
N LEU A 152 20.07 11.12 -18.05
CA LEU A 152 19.21 9.94 -18.17
C LEU A 152 17.77 10.32 -18.52
N ASN A 153 17.17 11.29 -17.80
CA ASN A 153 15.80 11.71 -18.09
C ASN A 153 15.67 12.55 -19.38
N ALA A 154 16.73 13.18 -19.87
CA ALA A 154 16.75 13.81 -21.19
C ALA A 154 16.64 12.73 -22.28
N HIS A 155 17.52 11.73 -22.24
CA HIS A 155 17.50 10.61 -23.18
C HIS A 155 16.16 9.83 -23.15
N LEU A 156 15.60 9.57 -21.97
CA LEU A 156 14.30 8.92 -21.86
C LEU A 156 13.16 9.73 -22.52
N LYS A 157 13.20 11.07 -22.47
CA LYS A 157 12.21 11.93 -23.13
C LYS A 157 12.33 11.94 -24.65
N GLU A 158 13.54 11.76 -25.19
CA GLU A 158 13.77 11.61 -26.63
C GLU A 158 13.15 10.31 -27.15
N LEU A 159 13.24 9.22 -26.37
CA LEU A 159 12.62 7.93 -26.69
C LEU A 159 11.08 7.98 -26.59
N MET A 160 10.54 8.70 -25.59
CA MET A 160 9.09 8.85 -25.41
C MET A 160 8.77 10.13 -24.62
N PRO A 161 7.93 11.04 -25.17
CA PRO A 161 7.50 12.24 -24.44
C PRO A 161 6.88 11.92 -23.07
N GLY A 162 7.42 12.54 -22.02
CA GLY A 162 6.97 12.34 -20.64
C GLY A 162 7.59 11.15 -19.90
N LEU A 163 8.36 10.28 -20.57
CA LEU A 163 9.05 9.17 -19.92
C LEU A 163 10.17 9.67 -18.99
N THR A 164 10.24 9.07 -17.79
CA THR A 164 11.28 9.34 -16.80
C THR A 164 11.61 8.06 -16.03
N ALA A 165 12.76 8.02 -15.35
CA ALA A 165 13.18 6.85 -14.54
C ALA A 165 12.13 6.43 -13.49
N LYS A 166 11.29 7.37 -13.01
CA LYS A 166 10.19 7.07 -12.07
C LYS A 166 9.07 6.24 -12.71
N VAL A 167 8.78 6.44 -14.00
CA VAL A 167 7.70 5.76 -14.72
C VAL A 167 7.92 4.24 -14.71
N PHE A 168 9.17 3.78 -14.89
CA PHE A 168 9.52 2.35 -14.83
C PHE A 168 9.14 1.69 -13.50
N ARG A 169 9.25 2.39 -12.35
CA ARG A 169 8.81 1.83 -11.06
C ARG A 169 7.30 1.65 -11.00
N THR A 170 6.54 2.60 -11.53
CA THR A 170 5.07 2.51 -11.61
C THR A 170 4.62 1.46 -12.61
N TYR A 171 5.27 1.37 -13.77
CA TYR A 171 5.02 0.36 -14.79
C TYR A 171 5.28 -1.05 -14.24
N ASN A 172 6.50 -1.33 -13.75
CA ASN A 172 6.87 -2.65 -13.22
C ASN A 172 5.95 -3.09 -12.06
N ALA A 173 5.60 -2.16 -11.15
CA ALA A 173 4.65 -2.44 -10.07
C ALA A 173 3.24 -2.77 -10.58
N SER A 174 2.74 -2.00 -11.55
CA SER A 174 1.38 -2.13 -12.07
C SER A 174 1.22 -3.38 -12.94
N ILE A 175 2.15 -3.64 -13.87
CA ILE A 175 2.10 -4.85 -14.71
C ILE A 175 2.24 -6.12 -13.88
N THR A 176 3.14 -6.15 -12.88
CA THR A 176 3.27 -7.31 -11.99
C THR A 176 1.97 -7.57 -11.22
N LEU A 177 1.30 -6.53 -10.71
CA LEU A 177 0.01 -6.72 -10.04
C LEU A 177 -1.03 -7.31 -10.99
N ASP A 178 -1.15 -6.75 -12.19
CA ASP A 178 -2.14 -7.16 -13.18
C ASP A 178 -1.92 -8.61 -13.66
N GLU A 179 -0.67 -8.97 -13.98
CA GLU A 179 -0.28 -10.34 -14.35
C GLU A 179 -0.52 -11.34 -13.21
N MET A 180 -0.09 -11.02 -11.99
CA MET A 180 -0.30 -11.89 -10.82
C MET A 180 -1.77 -12.09 -10.52
N LEU A 181 -2.56 -11.01 -10.51
CA LEU A 181 -4.01 -11.12 -10.28
C LEU A 181 -4.68 -11.94 -11.39
N ASN A 182 -4.34 -11.72 -12.65
CA ASN A 182 -4.90 -12.46 -13.77
C ASN A 182 -4.50 -13.96 -13.77
N LYS A 183 -3.30 -14.30 -13.26
CA LYS A 183 -2.79 -15.68 -13.21
C LYS A 183 -3.22 -16.46 -11.96
N GLU A 184 -3.26 -15.81 -10.80
CA GLU A 184 -3.51 -16.47 -9.52
C GLU A 184 -4.99 -16.43 -9.08
N THR A 185 -5.80 -15.49 -9.57
CA THR A 185 -7.20 -15.39 -9.13
C THR A 185 -8.05 -16.50 -9.71
N LYS A 186 -8.58 -17.34 -8.81
CA LYS A 186 -9.55 -18.40 -9.13
C LYS A 186 -10.93 -18.02 -8.62
N ASP A 187 -11.93 -18.79 -9.06
CA ASP A 187 -13.22 -18.80 -8.37
C ASP A 187 -13.07 -19.38 -6.97
N GLY A 188 -13.84 -18.82 -6.04
CA GLY A 188 -13.63 -18.92 -4.61
C GLY A 188 -14.37 -17.80 -3.88
N ASP A 189 -14.33 -17.84 -2.56
CA ASP A 189 -15.01 -16.86 -1.72
C ASP A 189 -14.31 -15.48 -1.72
N VAL A 190 -14.98 -14.49 -1.13
CA VAL A 190 -14.44 -13.11 -1.08
C VAL A 190 -13.18 -13.02 -0.20
N ALA A 191 -13.02 -13.86 0.82
CA ALA A 191 -11.85 -13.88 1.67
C ALA A 191 -10.63 -14.49 0.96
N GLU A 192 -10.80 -15.62 0.26
CA GLU A 192 -9.77 -16.26 -0.56
C GLU A 192 -9.23 -15.30 -1.63
N LYS A 193 -10.14 -14.62 -2.36
CA LYS A 193 -9.78 -13.60 -3.36
C LYS A 193 -9.01 -12.43 -2.74
N VAL A 194 -9.39 -11.98 -1.54
CA VAL A 194 -8.66 -10.93 -0.80
C VAL A 194 -7.26 -11.39 -0.37
N VAL A 195 -7.06 -12.68 -0.05
CA VAL A 195 -5.72 -13.24 0.23
C VAL A 195 -4.84 -13.21 -1.01
N ILE A 196 -5.38 -13.61 -2.17
CA ILE A 196 -4.66 -13.55 -3.47
C ILE A 196 -4.23 -12.10 -3.78
N TYR A 197 -5.13 -11.13 -3.61
CA TYR A 197 -4.78 -9.71 -3.80
C TYR A 197 -3.68 -9.24 -2.83
N GLN A 198 -3.75 -9.63 -1.56
CA GLN A 198 -2.72 -9.26 -0.58
C GLN A 198 -1.36 -9.88 -0.91
N ARG A 199 -1.33 -11.11 -1.43
CA ARG A 199 -0.11 -11.77 -1.92
C ARG A 199 0.47 -11.02 -3.12
N ALA A 200 -0.33 -10.69 -4.14
CA ALA A 200 0.15 -9.95 -5.30
C ALA A 200 0.72 -8.57 -4.91
N ASN A 201 0.06 -7.85 -4.00
CA ASN A 201 0.59 -6.58 -3.48
C ASN A 201 1.85 -6.75 -2.58
N LYS A 202 2.05 -7.92 -1.95
CA LYS A 202 3.29 -8.25 -1.22
C LYS A 202 4.48 -8.35 -2.17
N GLU A 203 4.33 -9.10 -3.27
CA GLU A 203 5.39 -9.23 -4.28
C GLU A 203 5.73 -7.88 -4.94
N VAL A 204 4.73 -7.08 -5.29
CA VAL A 204 4.95 -5.70 -5.78
C VAL A 204 5.70 -4.85 -4.75
N ALA A 205 5.37 -4.96 -3.46
CA ALA A 205 6.07 -4.24 -2.41
C ALA A 205 7.54 -4.71 -2.24
N ILE A 206 7.82 -6.00 -2.43
CA ILE A 206 9.18 -6.57 -2.45
C ILE A 206 9.97 -6.01 -3.65
N ILE A 207 9.42 -6.08 -4.87
CA ILE A 207 10.03 -5.55 -6.10
C ILE A 207 10.34 -4.05 -5.97
N CYS A 208 9.46 -3.29 -5.32
CA CYS A 208 9.65 -1.85 -5.09
C CYS A 208 10.61 -1.51 -3.92
N ASN A 209 11.16 -2.50 -3.22
CA ASN A 209 11.87 -2.39 -1.96
C ASN A 209 11.13 -1.58 -0.87
N HIS A 210 9.81 -1.74 -0.79
CA HIS A 210 8.97 -1.11 0.24
C HIS A 210 9.06 -1.88 1.55
N GLN A 211 10.21 -1.77 2.22
CA GLN A 211 10.42 -2.34 3.54
C GLN A 211 9.89 -1.40 4.64
N ARG A 212 9.77 -1.92 5.86
CA ARG A 212 9.59 -1.17 7.12
C ARG A 212 10.32 -1.89 8.24
N SER A 213 10.69 -1.15 9.28
CA SER A 213 11.12 -1.77 10.53
C SER A 213 9.97 -2.55 11.17
N ILE A 214 10.34 -3.62 11.89
CA ILE A 214 9.39 -4.43 12.66
C ILE A 214 8.77 -3.53 13.74
N SER A 215 7.45 -3.56 13.87
CA SER A 215 6.76 -2.77 14.91
C SER A 215 7.26 -3.13 16.30
N LYS A 216 7.47 -2.13 17.16
CA LYS A 216 7.80 -2.34 18.59
C LYS A 216 6.76 -3.22 19.31
N SER A 217 5.51 -3.23 18.84
CA SER A 217 4.44 -4.09 19.37
C SER A 217 4.41 -5.50 18.79
N HIS A 218 5.19 -5.80 17.73
CA HIS A 218 5.09 -7.07 16.99
C HIS A 218 5.38 -8.28 17.88
N SER A 219 6.53 -8.27 18.58
CA SER A 219 6.91 -9.34 19.52
C SER A 219 5.81 -9.61 20.56
N ALA A 220 5.30 -8.56 21.22
CA ALA A 220 4.21 -8.69 22.20
C ALA A 220 2.88 -9.19 21.59
N GLN A 221 2.60 -8.89 20.32
CA GLN A 221 1.44 -9.43 19.61
C GLN A 221 1.63 -10.91 19.23
N MET A 222 2.86 -11.30 18.87
CA MET A 222 3.21 -12.69 18.53
C MET A 222 3.20 -13.59 19.77
N SER A 223 3.80 -13.17 20.89
CA SER A 223 3.74 -13.92 22.16
C SER A 223 2.31 -14.23 22.58
N ARG A 224 1.40 -13.24 22.53
CA ARG A 224 -0.02 -13.43 22.86
C ARG A 224 -0.73 -14.42 21.92
N LEU A 225 -0.35 -14.48 20.65
CA LEU A 225 -0.89 -15.48 19.72
C LEU A 225 -0.35 -16.88 20.05
N ILE A 226 0.95 -17.00 20.31
CA ILE A 226 1.62 -18.25 20.66
C ILE A 226 1.07 -18.82 21.98
N GLU A 227 0.89 -17.98 23.01
CA GLU A 227 0.26 -18.33 24.29
C GLU A 227 -1.15 -18.88 24.06
N LYS A 228 -1.98 -18.20 23.27
CA LYS A 228 -3.36 -18.63 23.00
C LYS A 228 -3.43 -19.91 22.16
N ILE A 229 -2.52 -20.09 21.19
CA ILE A 229 -2.38 -21.35 20.44
C ILE A 229 -1.97 -22.48 21.37
N THR A 230 -1.06 -22.22 22.33
CA THR A 230 -0.59 -23.21 23.32
C THR A 230 -1.70 -23.62 24.28
N GLU A 231 -2.49 -22.67 24.79
CA GLU A 231 -3.68 -22.92 25.60
C GLU A 231 -4.70 -23.79 24.86
N LEU A 232 -5.03 -23.45 23.61
CA LEU A 232 -5.96 -24.23 22.78
C LEU A 232 -5.42 -25.63 22.48
N LYS A 233 -4.11 -25.80 22.27
CA LYS A 233 -3.47 -27.12 22.13
C LYS A 233 -3.51 -27.93 23.43
N GLY A 234 -3.47 -27.28 24.59
CA GLY A 234 -3.73 -27.91 25.90
C GLY A 234 -5.14 -28.46 26.00
N VAL A 235 -6.15 -27.60 25.77
CA VAL A 235 -7.58 -27.99 25.73
C VAL A 235 -7.84 -29.12 24.72
N LEU A 236 -7.18 -29.10 23.56
CA LEU A 236 -7.28 -30.16 22.56
C LEU A 236 -6.77 -31.52 23.08
N LYS A 237 -5.65 -31.54 23.84
CA LYS A 237 -5.13 -32.77 24.45
C LYS A 237 -6.10 -33.33 25.48
N GLU A 238 -6.67 -32.48 26.34
CA GLU A 238 -7.68 -32.91 27.30
C GLU A 238 -8.92 -33.49 26.62
N LEU A 239 -9.46 -32.81 25.61
CA LEU A 239 -10.63 -33.30 24.87
C LEU A 239 -10.37 -34.65 24.19
N LYS A 240 -9.15 -34.91 23.70
CA LYS A 240 -8.78 -36.22 23.15
C LYS A 240 -8.76 -37.31 24.24
N ILE A 241 -8.22 -37.02 25.42
CA ILE A 241 -8.21 -37.96 26.55
C ILE A 241 -9.64 -38.24 27.06
N ASP A 242 -10.46 -37.19 27.16
CA ASP A 242 -11.87 -37.31 27.55
C ASP A 242 -12.69 -38.09 26.50
N LEU A 243 -12.37 -37.99 25.20
CA LEU A 243 -12.97 -38.81 24.14
C LEU A 243 -12.60 -40.29 24.28
N ASP A 244 -11.32 -40.62 24.48
CA ASP A 244 -10.86 -42.00 24.66
C ASP A 244 -11.46 -42.65 25.91
N ARG A 245 -11.70 -41.86 26.97
CA ARG A 245 -12.41 -42.30 28.18
C ARG A 245 -13.89 -42.55 27.90
N ALA A 246 -14.57 -41.61 27.25
CA ALA A 246 -15.98 -41.73 26.89
C ALA A 246 -16.25 -42.95 25.99
N LYS A 247 -15.36 -43.23 25.01
CA LYS A 247 -15.42 -44.44 24.16
C LYS A 247 -15.22 -45.75 24.93
N LYS A 248 -14.54 -45.69 26.08
CA LYS A 248 -14.34 -46.82 27.02
C LYS A 248 -15.38 -46.85 28.15
N GLY A 249 -16.46 -46.07 28.07
CA GLY A 249 -17.48 -45.97 29.11
C GLY A 249 -17.02 -45.34 30.44
N ASN A 250 -15.82 -44.74 30.48
CA ASN A 250 -15.26 -44.13 31.67
C ASN A 250 -15.61 -42.63 31.75
N PRO A 251 -15.82 -42.07 32.97
CA PRO A 251 -16.04 -40.65 33.13
C PRO A 251 -14.80 -39.83 32.70
N PRO A 252 -15.00 -38.57 32.27
CA PRO A 252 -13.92 -37.64 31.94
C PRO A 252 -13.09 -37.33 33.18
N LEU A 253 -11.87 -36.82 32.97
CA LEU A 253 -11.01 -36.41 34.07
C LEU A 253 -11.61 -35.20 34.81
N LYS A 254 -11.22 -35.05 36.08
CA LYS A 254 -11.47 -33.80 36.80
C LYS A 254 -10.76 -32.65 36.09
N ASP A 255 -11.32 -31.45 36.16
CA ASP A 255 -10.65 -30.25 35.67
C ASP A 255 -9.50 -29.82 36.61
N ALA A 256 -8.77 -28.77 36.22
CA ALA A 256 -7.66 -28.23 37.01
C ALA A 256 -8.10 -27.72 38.40
N ASP A 257 -9.39 -27.43 38.60
CA ASP A 257 -10.00 -27.03 39.87
C ASP A 257 -10.51 -28.23 40.70
N GLY A 258 -10.26 -29.47 40.24
CA GLY A 258 -10.66 -30.71 40.90
C GLY A 258 -12.16 -31.06 40.80
N LYS A 259 -12.94 -30.30 40.02
CA LYS A 259 -14.37 -30.53 39.80
C LYS A 259 -14.58 -31.56 38.69
N GLN A 260 -15.72 -32.23 38.76
CA GLN A 260 -16.08 -33.30 37.82
C GLN A 260 -16.64 -32.68 36.53
N LYS A 261 -15.91 -32.82 35.42
CA LYS A 261 -16.38 -32.34 34.10
C LYS A 261 -17.73 -33.00 33.76
N ARG A 262 -18.66 -32.24 33.14
CA ARG A 262 -19.93 -32.81 32.66
C ARG A 262 -19.65 -33.95 31.68
N ASN A 263 -20.27 -35.11 31.93
CA ASN A 263 -20.34 -36.19 30.94
C ASN A 263 -20.95 -35.66 29.64
N LEU A 264 -20.14 -35.65 28.58
CA LEU A 264 -20.54 -35.32 27.22
C LEU A 264 -20.54 -36.60 26.40
N THR A 265 -21.45 -36.72 25.43
CA THR A 265 -21.41 -37.84 24.49
C THR A 265 -20.11 -37.80 23.67
N PRO A 266 -19.57 -38.95 23.22
CA PRO A 266 -18.38 -38.99 22.37
C PRO A 266 -18.49 -38.04 21.16
N GLU A 267 -19.65 -38.01 20.50
CA GLU A 267 -19.96 -37.12 19.38
C GLU A 267 -19.83 -35.63 19.74
N ALA A 268 -20.30 -35.22 20.94
CA ALA A 268 -20.19 -33.84 21.41
C ALA A 268 -18.74 -33.45 21.72
N ILE A 269 -17.90 -34.41 22.12
CA ILE A 269 -16.45 -34.20 22.32
C ILE A 269 -15.75 -34.11 20.96
N GLU A 270 -16.04 -34.98 20.00
CA GLU A 270 -15.51 -34.93 18.63
C GLU A 270 -15.87 -33.61 17.92
N LYS A 271 -17.11 -33.12 18.09
CA LYS A 271 -17.54 -31.80 17.61
C LYS A 271 -16.75 -30.65 18.25
N LYS A 272 -16.36 -30.76 19.53
CA LYS A 272 -15.49 -29.77 20.18
C LYS A 272 -14.04 -29.86 19.69
N ILE A 273 -13.51 -31.06 19.46
CA ILE A 273 -12.16 -31.27 18.92
C ILE A 273 -12.04 -30.65 17.53
N THR A 274 -12.99 -30.94 16.63
CA THR A 274 -13.01 -30.39 15.26
C THR A 274 -13.11 -28.86 15.26
N GLN A 275 -14.00 -28.27 16.07
CA GLN A 275 -14.08 -26.81 16.26
C GLN A 275 -12.79 -26.20 16.82
N THR A 276 -12.12 -26.88 17.75
CA THR A 276 -10.88 -26.40 18.38
C THR A 276 -9.70 -26.48 17.41
N ASN A 277 -9.57 -27.56 16.63
CA ASN A 277 -8.59 -27.68 15.55
C ASN A 277 -8.75 -26.56 14.52
N ALA A 278 -9.97 -26.34 14.00
CA ALA A 278 -10.23 -25.28 13.02
C ALA A 278 -9.88 -23.88 13.54
N LYS A 279 -10.06 -23.65 14.85
CA LYS A 279 -9.64 -22.40 15.52
C LYS A 279 -8.12 -22.28 15.64
N ILE A 280 -7.42 -23.36 16.02
CA ILE A 280 -5.95 -23.40 16.08
C ILE A 280 -5.35 -23.12 14.71
N GLU A 281 -5.79 -23.84 13.67
CA GLU A 281 -5.30 -23.65 12.30
C GLU A 281 -5.52 -22.21 11.81
N LYS A 282 -6.68 -21.61 12.09
CA LYS A 282 -6.93 -20.22 11.74
C LYS A 282 -5.94 -19.29 12.45
N MET A 283 -5.71 -19.47 13.75
CA MET A 283 -4.76 -18.64 14.49
C MET A 283 -3.32 -18.83 14.02
N GLU A 284 -2.93 -20.04 13.61
CA GLU A 284 -1.61 -20.32 13.02
C GLU A 284 -1.45 -19.65 11.64
N ARG A 285 -2.48 -19.69 10.79
CA ARG A 285 -2.49 -18.96 9.50
C ARG A 285 -2.45 -17.44 9.69
N ASP A 286 -3.22 -16.90 10.65
CA ASP A 286 -3.21 -15.46 11.00
C ASP A 286 -1.84 -15.03 11.58
N MET A 287 -1.19 -15.91 12.34
CA MET A 287 0.17 -15.70 12.89
C MET A 287 1.22 -15.68 11.79
N GLN A 288 1.24 -16.69 10.91
CA GLN A 288 2.16 -16.75 9.77
C GLN A 288 2.01 -15.52 8.88
N THR A 289 0.77 -15.11 8.58
CA THR A 289 0.49 -13.94 7.74
C THR A 289 1.04 -12.64 8.34
N LYS A 290 1.06 -12.50 9.68
CA LYS A 290 1.68 -11.34 10.34
C LYS A 290 3.20 -11.36 10.23
N GLU A 291 3.81 -12.50 10.51
CA GLU A 291 5.25 -12.72 10.42
C GLU A 291 5.77 -12.41 8.99
N ASP A 292 5.08 -12.97 7.99
CA ASP A 292 5.33 -12.78 6.56
C ASP A 292 5.27 -11.33 6.08
N LEU A 293 4.48 -10.49 6.76
CA LEU A 293 4.23 -9.10 6.39
C LEU A 293 4.94 -8.11 7.33
N GLN A 294 5.63 -8.56 8.38
CA GLN A 294 6.14 -7.68 9.42
C GLN A 294 7.09 -6.60 8.88
N THR A 295 7.94 -6.96 7.91
CA THR A 295 8.94 -6.10 7.26
C THR A 295 8.44 -5.39 6.01
N VAL A 296 7.20 -5.59 5.56
CA VAL A 296 6.72 -5.10 4.24
C VAL A 296 5.68 -3.98 4.36
N ALA A 297 5.90 -2.87 3.65
CA ALA A 297 5.05 -1.67 3.65
C ALA A 297 4.00 -1.67 2.52
N LEU A 298 3.04 -2.59 2.59
CA LEU A 298 1.95 -2.81 1.61
C LEU A 298 1.11 -1.57 1.24
N GLY A 299 1.10 -0.53 2.08
CA GLY A 299 0.38 0.72 1.78
C GLY A 299 1.10 1.60 0.76
N THR A 300 2.44 1.56 0.74
CA THR A 300 3.25 2.47 -0.09
C THR A 300 3.12 2.18 -1.58
N SER A 301 3.16 0.88 -1.96
CA SER A 301 2.86 0.41 -3.32
C SER A 301 1.48 0.87 -3.76
N LYS A 302 0.47 0.55 -2.95
CA LYS A 302 -0.96 0.78 -3.20
C LYS A 302 -1.36 2.26 -3.37
N ILE A 303 -0.68 3.17 -2.69
CA ILE A 303 -1.01 4.61 -2.76
C ILE A 303 -0.34 5.30 -3.96
N ASN A 304 0.84 4.83 -4.41
CA ASN A 304 1.75 5.64 -5.26
C ASN A 304 2.33 4.94 -6.50
N TYR A 305 2.31 3.61 -6.57
CA TYR A 305 3.01 2.84 -7.62
C TYR A 305 2.10 1.89 -8.39
N LEU A 306 0.91 1.61 -7.88
CA LEU A 306 -0.11 0.79 -8.52
C LEU A 306 -1.15 1.69 -9.22
N ASP A 307 -1.47 1.37 -10.48
CA ASP A 307 -2.65 1.93 -11.13
C ASP A 307 -3.93 1.42 -10.43
N PRO A 308 -4.76 2.31 -9.83
CA PRO A 308 -5.97 1.89 -9.13
C PRO A 308 -7.00 1.20 -10.05
N ARG A 309 -6.95 1.46 -11.37
CA ARG A 309 -7.87 0.86 -12.35
C ARG A 309 -7.75 -0.66 -12.40
N ILE A 310 -6.54 -1.21 -12.27
CA ILE A 310 -6.30 -2.66 -12.18
C ILE A 310 -7.10 -3.25 -11.02
N THR A 311 -7.02 -2.60 -9.86
CA THR A 311 -7.71 -3.05 -8.65
C THR A 311 -9.24 -2.94 -8.79
N VAL A 312 -9.75 -1.86 -9.40
CA VAL A 312 -11.19 -1.68 -9.62
C VAL A 312 -11.72 -2.69 -10.62
N ALA A 313 -11.06 -2.88 -11.77
CA ALA A 313 -11.44 -3.85 -12.79
C ALA A 313 -11.46 -5.27 -12.23
N TRP A 314 -10.41 -5.67 -11.49
CA TRP A 314 -10.36 -6.95 -10.79
C TRP A 314 -11.50 -7.13 -9.76
N CYS A 315 -11.80 -6.09 -8.96
CA CYS A 315 -12.91 -6.14 -8.00
C CYS A 315 -14.26 -6.34 -8.70
N LYS A 316 -14.51 -5.64 -9.81
CA LYS A 316 -15.72 -5.82 -10.64
C LYS A 316 -15.79 -7.22 -11.22
N ARG A 317 -14.71 -7.70 -11.86
CA ARG A 317 -14.62 -9.01 -12.51
C ARG A 317 -14.89 -10.18 -11.55
N HIS A 318 -14.29 -10.15 -10.36
CA HIS A 318 -14.39 -11.26 -9.39
C HIS A 318 -15.46 -11.07 -8.30
N LYS A 319 -16.30 -10.01 -8.42
CA LYS A 319 -17.38 -9.64 -7.49
C LYS A 319 -16.91 -9.42 -6.05
N VAL A 320 -15.74 -8.78 -5.89
CA VAL A 320 -15.15 -8.43 -4.59
C VAL A 320 -15.56 -6.98 -4.23
N PRO A 321 -16.18 -6.73 -3.07
CA PRO A 321 -16.49 -5.36 -2.64
C PRO A 321 -15.20 -4.53 -2.49
N ILE A 322 -15.15 -3.37 -3.15
CA ILE A 322 -13.94 -2.54 -3.24
C ILE A 322 -13.46 -2.08 -1.85
N GLU A 323 -14.37 -1.97 -0.87
CA GLU A 323 -14.10 -1.61 0.53
C GLU A 323 -13.26 -2.66 1.28
N LYS A 324 -13.21 -3.91 0.78
CA LYS A 324 -12.29 -4.95 1.31
C LYS A 324 -10.84 -4.67 0.91
N ILE A 325 -10.63 -3.87 -0.13
CA ILE A 325 -9.32 -3.58 -0.70
C ILE A 325 -8.91 -2.13 -0.41
N PHE A 326 -9.75 -1.15 -0.74
CA PHE A 326 -9.51 0.28 -0.52
C PHE A 326 -10.29 0.78 0.71
N ASN A 327 -9.57 1.43 1.62
CA ASN A 327 -10.19 2.15 2.73
C ASN A 327 -10.83 3.47 2.23
N LYS A 328 -11.65 4.13 3.06
CA LYS A 328 -12.37 5.38 2.70
C LYS A 328 -11.47 6.48 2.10
N SER A 329 -10.21 6.59 2.57
CA SER A 329 -9.24 7.57 2.05
C SER A 329 -8.77 7.21 0.63
N LEU A 330 -8.47 5.93 0.38
CA LEU A 330 -8.13 5.43 -0.96
C LEU A 330 -9.30 5.54 -1.93
N LEU A 331 -10.53 5.22 -1.50
CA LEU A 331 -11.74 5.37 -2.31
C LEU A 331 -11.92 6.84 -2.77
N ALA A 332 -11.74 7.80 -1.86
CA ALA A 332 -11.79 9.23 -2.20
C ALA A 332 -10.66 9.67 -3.13
N LYS A 333 -9.42 9.18 -2.91
CA LYS A 333 -8.26 9.50 -3.77
C LYS A 333 -8.42 8.96 -5.19
N PHE A 334 -9.03 7.78 -5.34
CA PHE A 334 -9.12 7.04 -6.60
C PHE A 334 -10.53 7.04 -7.20
N ALA A 335 -11.38 8.00 -6.84
CA ALA A 335 -12.73 8.14 -7.38
C ALA A 335 -12.76 8.15 -8.93
N TRP A 336 -11.78 8.80 -9.57
CA TRP A 336 -11.63 8.86 -11.03
C TRP A 336 -11.40 7.50 -11.71
N ALA A 337 -10.96 6.48 -10.95
CA ALA A 337 -10.70 5.13 -11.47
C ALA A 337 -11.89 4.18 -11.28
N MET A 338 -12.96 4.61 -10.59
CA MET A 338 -14.11 3.76 -10.26
C MET A 338 -14.94 3.37 -11.49
N ASP A 339 -14.96 4.21 -12.52
CA ASP A 339 -15.77 4.02 -13.73
C ASP A 339 -15.10 3.11 -14.77
N VAL A 340 -13.91 2.56 -14.49
CA VAL A 340 -13.18 1.70 -15.43
C VAL A 340 -13.94 0.40 -15.75
N ASP A 341 -13.82 -0.05 -16.98
CA ASP A 341 -14.39 -1.30 -17.46
C ASP A 341 -13.83 -2.53 -16.71
N PRO A 342 -14.64 -3.56 -16.36
CA PRO A 342 -14.16 -4.82 -15.78
C PRO A 342 -13.10 -5.57 -16.61
N ASP A 343 -13.08 -5.36 -17.93
CA ASP A 343 -12.15 -6.01 -18.86
C ASP A 343 -10.79 -5.31 -18.98
N PHE A 344 -10.63 -4.13 -18.37
CA PHE A 344 -9.37 -3.39 -18.33
C PHE A 344 -8.19 -4.26 -17.84
N ARG A 345 -7.09 -4.18 -18.59
CA ARG A 345 -5.75 -4.71 -18.30
C ARG A 345 -4.75 -3.57 -18.51
N PHE A 346 -3.61 -3.63 -17.83
CA PHE A 346 -2.63 -2.53 -17.79
C PHE A 346 -1.67 -2.55 -18.99
#